data_AF-A0A350IDG0-F1
#
_entry.id   AF-A0A350IDG0-F1
#
_cell.length_a   1.000
_cell.length_b   1.000
_cell.length_c   1.000
_cell.angle_alpha   90.00
_cell.angle_beta   90.00
_cell.angle_gamma   90.00
#
_symmetry.space_group_name_H-M   'P 1'
#
loop_
_entity.id
_entity.type
_entity.pdbx_description
1 polymer ?
#
loop_
_entity_poly.entity_id
_entity_poly.type
_entity_poly.pdbx_seq_one_letter_code
_entity_poly.pdbx_strand_id
1 'polypeptide(L)'
;VLLTVAGKVRSGDDVTKVLEYGVDFVTIGRSAILHHDFPVKVMEDSKFESIMTPVSREYLAKEGLSEKFITYMRRWPDFVKADS
;
A
#
# COMPACT_ATOMS: atom_id res chain seq x y z
N VAL A 1 -17.48 18.90 7.68
CA VAL A 1 -17.38 17.45 7.43
C VAL A 1 -16.14 17.24 6.58
N LEU A 2 -15.33 16.21 6.85
CA LEU A 2 -14.18 15.87 6.01
C LEU A 2 -14.53 14.68 5.10
N LEU A 3 -14.06 14.72 3.85
CA LEU A 3 -14.26 13.72 2.81
C LEU A 3 -12.94 13.01 2.48
N THR A 4 -13.01 11.70 2.32
CA THR A 4 -11.90 10.89 1.82
C THR A 4 -12.39 9.89 0.78
N VAL A 5 -11.45 9.42 -0.04
CA VAL A 5 -11.65 8.35 -1.00
C VAL A 5 -10.60 7.27 -0.82
N ALA A 6 -10.99 6.04 -1.15
CA ALA A 6 -10.11 4.88 -1.21
C ALA A 6 -10.30 4.19 -2.56
N GLY A 7 -9.21 3.74 -3.18
CA GLY A 7 -9.30 3.01 -4.44
C GLY A 7 -7.99 2.93 -5.18
N LYS A 8 -7.29 1.79 -5.06
CA LYS A 8 -6.07 1.46 -5.83
C LYS A 8 -4.98 2.56 -5.86
N VAL A 9 -4.89 3.42 -4.84
CA VAL A 9 -3.81 4.40 -4.70
C VAL A 9 -2.50 3.66 -4.43
N ARG A 10 -1.58 3.64 -5.41
CA ARG A 10 -0.30 2.91 -5.34
C ARG A 10 0.94 3.80 -5.51
N SER A 11 0.78 5.05 -5.89
CA SER A 11 1.90 5.98 -6.09
C SER A 11 1.63 7.37 -5.50
N GLY A 12 2.67 8.18 -5.40
CA GLY A 12 2.54 9.60 -5.07
C GLY A 12 1.77 10.39 -6.15
N ASP A 13 1.85 9.98 -7.42
CA ASP A 13 1.02 10.52 -8.50
C ASP A 13 -0.48 10.26 -8.25
N ASP A 14 -0.86 9.06 -7.79
CA ASP A 14 -2.26 8.77 -7.43
C ASP A 14 -2.73 9.62 -6.25
N VAL A 15 -1.88 9.79 -5.24
CA VAL A 15 -2.17 10.65 -4.08
C VAL A 15 -2.40 12.09 -4.54
N THR A 16 -1.49 12.62 -5.37
CA THR A 16 -1.57 13.98 -5.91
C THR A 16 -2.87 14.19 -6.69
N LYS A 17 -3.18 13.28 -7.63
CA LYS A 17 -4.43 13.35 -8.40
C LYS A 17 -5.64 13.39 -7.49
N VAL A 18 -5.70 12.52 -6.48
CA VAL A 18 -6.83 12.46 -5.55
C VAL A 18 -6.98 13.79 -4.79
N LEU A 19 -5.89 14.34 -4.25
CA LEU A 19 -5.91 15.60 -3.52
C LEU A 19 -6.31 16.79 -4.42
N GLU A 20 -5.89 16.80 -5.69
CA GLU A 20 -6.27 17.82 -6.67
C GLU A 20 -7.79 17.86 -6.96
N TYR A 21 -8.51 16.75 -6.74
CA TYR A 21 -9.97 16.72 -6.83
C TYR A 21 -10.70 17.30 -5.60
N GLY A 22 -9.95 17.85 -4.63
CA GLY A 22 -10.52 18.58 -3.50
C GLY A 22 -11.01 17.69 -2.34
N VAL A 23 -10.48 16.46 -2.21
CA VAL A 23 -10.71 15.65 -1.00
C VAL A 23 -9.81 16.10 0.13
N ASP A 24 -10.26 15.95 1.37
CA ASP A 24 -9.50 16.41 2.55
C ASP A 24 -8.31 15.51 2.87
N PHE A 25 -8.41 14.20 2.58
CA PHE A 25 -7.31 13.25 2.77
C PHE A 25 -7.48 11.98 1.92
N VAL A 26 -6.37 11.28 1.68
CA VAL A 26 -6.33 10.05 0.88
C VAL A 26 -6.25 8.83 1.80
N THR A 27 -7.07 7.81 1.52
CA THR A 27 -7.01 6.53 2.24
C THR A 27 -6.24 5.48 1.41
N ILE A 28 -5.24 4.85 2.03
CA ILE A 28 -4.41 3.79 1.43
C ILE A 28 -4.64 2.45 2.14
N GLY A 29 -4.74 1.36 1.36
CA GLY A 29 -4.94 0.01 1.87
C GLY A 29 -3.75 -0.90 1.60
N ARG A 30 -3.72 -1.54 0.43
CA ARG A 30 -2.63 -2.45 0.02
C ARG A 30 -1.25 -1.77 0.04
N SER A 31 -1.19 -0.48 -0.29
CA SER A 31 0.07 0.27 -0.28
C SER A 31 0.62 0.43 1.13
N ALA A 32 -0.24 0.60 2.14
CA ALA A 32 0.17 0.64 3.55
C ALA A 32 0.59 -0.73 4.09
N ILE A 33 0.04 -1.81 3.55
CA ILE A 33 0.47 -3.18 3.86
C ILE A 33 1.88 -3.45 3.29
N LEU A 34 2.14 -2.97 2.07
CA LEU A 34 3.38 -3.21 1.35
C LEU A 34 4.51 -2.25 1.74
N HIS A 35 4.15 -1.09 2.28
CA HIS A 35 5.06 -0.06 2.78
C HIS A 35 4.41 0.57 4.00
N HIS A 36 4.82 0.16 5.20
CA HIS A 36 4.32 0.70 6.47
C HIS A 36 4.53 2.23 6.57
N ASP A 37 5.52 2.74 5.86
CA ASP A 37 5.95 4.14 5.76
C ASP A 37 5.50 4.83 4.46
N PHE A 38 4.53 4.27 3.73
CA PHE A 38 4.07 4.81 2.44
C PHE A 38 3.82 6.34 2.45
N PRO A 39 3.12 6.93 3.44
CA PRO A 39 2.90 8.37 3.45
C PRO A 39 4.20 9.17 3.55
N VAL A 40 5.17 8.69 4.34
CA VAL A 40 6.49 9.32 4.49
C VAL A 40 7.22 9.27 3.15
N LYS A 41 7.26 8.10 2.50
CA LYS A 41 7.90 7.95 1.19
C LYS A 41 7.29 8.86 0.11
N VAL A 42 5.96 9.02 0.09
CA VAL A 42 5.29 9.94 -0.85
C VAL A 42 5.59 11.41 -0.54
N MET A 43 5.71 11.79 0.74
CA MET A 43 6.08 13.15 1.12
C MET A 43 7.54 13.48 0.80
N GLU A 44 8.44 12.49 0.87
CA GLU A 44 9.85 12.63 0.52
C GLU A 44 10.09 12.58 -1.00
N ASP A 45 9.33 11.73 -1.71
CA ASP A 45 9.36 11.58 -3.16
C ASP A 45 7.93 11.50 -3.71
N SER A 46 7.48 12.58 -4.35
CA SER A 46 6.15 12.65 -4.95
C SER A 46 5.94 11.66 -6.09
N LYS A 47 7.01 11.05 -6.62
CA LYS A 47 6.96 10.00 -7.64
C LYS A 47 7.13 8.60 -7.08
N PHE A 48 7.14 8.44 -5.76
CA PHE A 48 7.26 7.14 -5.13
C PHE A 48 6.18 6.16 -5.64
N GLU A 49 6.59 4.94 -5.95
CA GLU A 49 5.70 3.85 -6.36
C GLU A 49 5.80 2.68 -5.37
N SER A 50 4.62 2.20 -4.92
CA SER A 50 4.53 0.98 -4.12
C SER A 50 5.04 -0.23 -4.89
N ILE A 51 5.57 -1.22 -4.17
CA ILE A 51 6.11 -2.43 -4.78
C ILE A 51 4.99 -3.25 -5.42
N MET A 52 5.33 -3.94 -6.51
CA MET A 52 4.42 -4.83 -7.20
C MET A 52 4.28 -6.16 -6.44
N THR A 53 3.05 -6.68 -6.44
CA THR A 53 2.74 -8.01 -5.93
C THR A 53 2.86 -9.03 -7.09
N PRO A 54 3.16 -10.31 -6.83
CA PRO A 54 3.31 -10.92 -5.51
C PRO A 54 4.65 -10.60 -4.83
N VAL A 55 4.62 -10.37 -3.52
CA VAL A 55 5.81 -10.17 -2.68
C VAL A 55 6.12 -11.41 -1.82
N SER A 56 7.36 -11.55 -1.35
CA SER A 56 7.71 -12.69 -0.51
C SER A 56 7.16 -12.55 0.91
N ARG A 57 7.05 -13.67 1.64
CA ARG A 57 6.67 -13.67 3.05
C ARG A 57 7.66 -12.88 3.90
N GLU A 58 8.95 -13.02 3.60
CA GLU A 58 10.03 -12.34 4.32
C GLU A 58 9.95 -10.83 4.14
N TYR A 59 9.53 -10.36 2.96
CA TYR A 59 9.27 -8.93 2.73
C TYR A 59 8.14 -8.43 3.64
N LEU A 60 7.00 -9.11 3.65
CA LEU A 60 5.86 -8.72 4.50
C LEU A 60 6.20 -8.78 6.00
N ALA A 61 7.01 -9.75 6.42
CA ALA A 61 7.48 -9.82 7.80
C ALA A 61 8.37 -8.61 8.18
N LYS A 62 9.22 -8.14 7.24
CA LYS A 62 10.01 -6.90 7.42
C LYS A 62 9.14 -5.65 7.50
N GLU A 63 8.02 -5.62 6.78
CA GLU A 63 7.00 -4.57 6.89
C GLU A 63 6.16 -4.67 8.19
N GLY A 64 6.49 -5.59 9.09
CA GLY A 64 5.87 -5.71 10.42
C GLY A 64 4.64 -6.60 10.49
N LEU A 65 4.33 -7.36 9.44
CA LEU A 65 3.18 -8.25 9.44
C LEU A 65 3.44 -9.53 10.24
N SER A 66 2.46 -9.92 11.06
CA SER A 66 2.49 -11.20 11.76
C SER A 66 2.27 -12.38 10.81
N GLU A 67 2.78 -13.55 11.19
CA GLU A 67 2.65 -14.77 10.39
C GLU A 67 1.20 -15.19 10.11
N LYS A 68 0.31 -15.00 11.09
CA LYS A 68 -1.12 -15.27 10.92
C LYS A 68 -1.72 -14.36 9.85
N PHE A 69 -1.29 -13.10 9.81
CA PHE A 69 -1.80 -12.13 8.84
C PHE A 69 -1.23 -12.36 7.44
N ILE A 70 0.06 -12.71 7.32
CA ILE A 70 0.64 -13.12 6.04
C ILE A 70 -0.08 -14.36 5.49
N THR A 71 -0.38 -15.34 6.35
CA THR A 71 -1.16 -16.52 5.97
C THR A 71 -2.57 -16.15 5.49
N TYR A 72 -3.23 -15.20 6.15
CA TYR A 72 -4.52 -14.68 5.71
C TYR A 72 -4.43 -14.01 4.32
N MET A 73 -3.37 -13.23 4.06
CA MET A 73 -3.15 -12.54 2.80
C MET A 73 -2.93 -13.47 1.60
N ARG A 74 -2.48 -14.71 1.82
CA ARG A 74 -2.40 -15.73 0.76
C ARG A 74 -3.75 -16.04 0.11
N ARG A 75 -4.87 -15.65 0.73
CA ARG A 75 -6.22 -15.74 0.13
C ARG A 75 -6.44 -14.75 -1.01
N TRP A 76 -5.64 -13.68 -1.10
CA TRP A 76 -5.70 -12.74 -2.20
C TRP A 76 -4.83 -13.24 -3.36
N PRO A 77 -5.41 -13.48 -4.55
CA PRO A 77 -4.65 -13.90 -5.72
C PRO A 77 -3.49 -12.94 -5.99
N ASP A 78 -2.33 -13.50 -6.30
CA ASP A 78 -1.12 -12.77 -6.69
C ASP A 78 -0.62 -11.74 -5.68
N PHE A 79 -0.98 -11.87 -4.39
CA PHE A 79 -0.54 -10.96 -3.34
C PHE A 79 0.77 -11.42 -2.68
N VAL A 80 0.83 -12.69 -2.27
CA VAL A 80 2.01 -13.32 -1.67
C VAL A 80 2.56 -14.34 -2.65
N LYS A 81 3.89 -14.39 -2.83
CA LYS A 81 4.54 -15.41 -3.66
C LYS A 81 4.23 -16.80 -3.10
N ALA A 82 3.97 -17.76 -3.99
CA ALA A 82 3.87 -19.16 -3.59
C ALA A 82 5.23 -19.63 -3.06
N ASP A 83 5.21 -20.41 -1.97
CA ASP A 83 6.40 -21.09 -1.49
C ASP A 83 6.82 -22.09 -2.61
N SER A 84 8.05 -21.96 -3.12
CA SER A 84 8.62 -22.88 -4.13
C SER A 84 9.19 -24.13 -3.47
#